data_AF-A0A2W7AAU3-F1
#
_entry.id   AF-A0A2W7AAU3-F1
#
_cell.length_a   1.000
_cell.length_b   1.000
_cell.length_c   1.000
_cell.angle_alpha   90.00
_cell.angle_beta   90.00
_cell.angle_gamma   90.00
#
_symmetry.space_group_name_H-M   'P 1'
#
loop_
_entity.id
_entity.type
_entity.pdbx_description
1 polymer ?
#
loop_
_entity_poly.entity_id
_entity_poly.type
_entity_poly.pdbx_seq_one_letter_code
_entity_poly.pdbx_strand_id
1 'polypeptide(L)'
;MGVEGLIEQLKTIPDWRRGRAVQYPLWLMLLMSLLGVMSGYSSLRGLEGFMQRHAQEAAQLFGLAKAKLPSYSTLRDLAEHVDGVAVGQVFLNWAQSSVVVAEGDVISLDGKALGSTVRDAHGQQQDFVSVVSACVQASGCVIGQVSFHHGKSSEIPSVRQLLEQLNLSGMWVTLDAL
;
A
#
# COMPACT_ATOMS: atom_id res chain seq x y z
N MET A 1 0.88 -14.99 -11.06
CA MET A 1 -0.53 -14.77 -10.68
C MET A 1 -0.89 -13.36 -11.15
N GLY A 2 -1.91 -13.20 -12.00
CA GLY A 2 -2.22 -11.92 -12.66
C GLY A 2 -3.02 -10.95 -11.77
N VAL A 3 -3.57 -9.91 -12.39
CA VAL A 3 -4.44 -8.88 -11.75
C VAL A 3 -5.61 -9.49 -10.97
N GLU A 4 -6.11 -10.66 -11.39
CA GLU A 4 -7.15 -11.42 -10.69
C GLU A 4 -6.77 -11.75 -9.24
N GLY A 5 -5.51 -12.12 -9.00
CA GLY A 5 -5.02 -12.43 -7.65
C GLY A 5 -5.06 -11.21 -6.73
N LEU A 6 -4.74 -10.03 -7.26
CA LEU A 6 -4.85 -8.78 -6.50
C LEU A 6 -6.31 -8.45 -6.19
N ILE A 7 -7.21 -8.64 -7.17
CA ILE A 7 -8.65 -8.40 -6.97
C ILE A 7 -9.21 -9.28 -5.86
N GLU A 8 -8.87 -10.57 -5.83
CA GLU A 8 -9.32 -11.47 -4.76
C GLU A 8 -8.79 -11.05 -3.39
N GLN A 9 -7.54 -10.61 -3.32
CA GLN A 9 -6.96 -10.07 -2.08
C GLN A 9 -7.69 -8.79 -1.66
N LEU A 10 -7.98 -7.86 -2.57
CA LEU A 10 -8.70 -6.61 -2.28
C LEU A 10 -10.13 -6.84 -1.82
N LYS A 11 -10.80 -7.92 -2.26
CA LYS A 11 -12.15 -8.30 -1.79
C LYS A 11 -12.19 -8.69 -0.31
N THR A 12 -11.05 -9.01 0.29
CA THR A 12 -10.98 -9.33 1.74
C THR A 12 -11.16 -8.10 2.63
N ILE A 13 -10.97 -6.89 2.09
CA ILE A 13 -11.17 -5.64 2.83
C ILE A 13 -12.67 -5.41 3.09
N PRO A 14 -13.11 -5.25 4.35
CA PRO A 14 -14.53 -5.06 4.68
C PRO A 14 -15.12 -3.80 4.04
N ASP A 15 -16.27 -3.93 3.39
CA ASP A 15 -17.01 -2.78 2.86
C ASP A 15 -17.87 -2.12 3.95
N TRP A 16 -17.47 -0.92 4.36
CA TRP A 16 -18.18 -0.13 5.36
C TRP A 16 -19.46 0.51 4.80
N ARG A 17 -19.58 0.60 3.47
CA ARG A 17 -20.70 1.29 2.81
C ARG A 17 -21.97 0.44 2.93
N ARG A 18 -22.95 0.93 3.70
CA ARG A 18 -24.27 0.29 3.86
C ARG A 18 -25.36 1.14 3.23
N GLY A 19 -26.25 0.54 2.44
CA GLY A 19 -27.46 1.21 1.93
C GLY A 19 -27.40 1.68 0.46
N ARG A 20 -28.47 2.37 0.03
CA ARG A 20 -28.89 2.51 -1.39
C ARG A 20 -27.80 3.02 -2.36
N ALA A 21 -27.75 2.34 -3.50
CA ALA A 21 -27.03 2.65 -4.74
C ALA A 21 -25.50 2.71 -4.65
N VAL A 22 -24.88 1.70 -4.04
CA VAL A 22 -23.47 1.36 -4.32
C VAL A 22 -23.35 1.06 -5.82
N GLN A 23 -22.71 1.98 -6.56
CA GLN A 23 -22.60 1.91 -8.02
C GLN A 23 -21.48 1.00 -8.52
N TYR A 24 -20.53 0.70 -7.63
CA TYR A 24 -19.36 -0.13 -7.91
C TYR A 24 -18.82 -0.74 -6.60
N PRO A 25 -18.20 -1.93 -6.68
CA PRO A 25 -17.67 -2.62 -5.51
C PRO A 25 -16.45 -1.91 -4.92
N LEU A 26 -16.19 -2.11 -3.62
CA LEU A 26 -15.07 -1.46 -2.92
C LEU A 26 -13.73 -1.85 -3.52
N TRP A 27 -13.54 -3.13 -3.85
CA TRP A 27 -12.30 -3.62 -4.44
C TRP A 27 -11.92 -2.85 -5.71
N LEU A 28 -12.88 -2.38 -6.50
CA LEU A 28 -12.60 -1.59 -7.70
C LEU A 28 -12.10 -0.20 -7.35
N MET A 29 -12.67 0.44 -6.32
CA MET A 29 -12.17 1.73 -5.83
C MET A 29 -10.72 1.60 -5.36
N LEU A 30 -10.42 0.55 -4.61
CA LEU A 30 -9.08 0.27 -4.10
C LEU A 30 -8.11 -0.03 -5.23
N LEU A 31 -8.50 -0.89 -6.19
CA LEU A 31 -7.70 -1.21 -7.36
C LEU A 31 -7.36 0.04 -8.17
N MET A 32 -8.36 0.86 -8.51
CA MET A 32 -8.15 2.08 -9.28
C MET A 32 -7.31 3.10 -8.50
N SER A 33 -7.42 3.13 -7.17
CA SER A 33 -6.58 3.98 -6.32
C SER A 33 -5.12 3.52 -6.36
N LEU A 34 -4.87 2.22 -6.24
CA LEU A 34 -3.53 1.63 -6.36
C LEU A 34 -2.92 1.91 -7.73
N LEU A 35 -3.66 1.66 -8.82
CA LEU A 35 -3.20 1.95 -10.18
C LEU A 35 -2.89 3.44 -10.38
N GLY A 36 -3.72 4.32 -9.83
CA GLY A 36 -3.49 5.76 -9.86
C GLY A 36 -2.20 6.15 -9.14
N VAL A 37 -1.99 5.65 -7.92
CA VAL A 37 -0.76 5.89 -7.15
C VAL A 37 0.47 5.35 -7.87
N MET A 38 0.41 4.13 -8.41
CA MET A 38 1.49 3.54 -9.21
C MET A 38 1.77 4.32 -10.50
N SER A 39 0.77 5.02 -11.03
CA SER A 39 0.89 5.93 -12.18
C SER A 39 1.34 7.34 -11.78
N GLY A 40 1.71 7.58 -10.52
CA GLY A 40 2.23 8.85 -10.02
C GLY A 40 1.16 9.82 -9.47
N TYR A 41 -0.11 9.42 -9.36
CA TYR A 41 -1.17 10.27 -8.82
C TYR A 41 -1.31 10.05 -7.31
N SER A 42 -0.66 10.90 -6.52
CA SER A 42 -0.62 10.80 -5.05
C SER A 42 -1.61 11.71 -4.31
N SER A 43 -2.45 12.47 -5.03
CA SER A 43 -3.47 13.34 -4.43
C SER A 43 -4.88 12.86 -4.77
N LEU A 44 -5.87 13.13 -3.91
CA LEU A 44 -7.26 12.75 -4.15
C LEU A 44 -7.83 13.34 -5.45
N ARG A 45 -7.46 14.58 -5.81
CA ARG A 45 -7.83 15.18 -7.11
C ARG A 45 -7.12 14.49 -8.27
N GLY A 46 -5.84 14.14 -8.09
CA GLY A 46 -5.09 13.38 -9.07
C GLY A 46 -5.73 12.01 -9.34
N LEU A 47 -6.11 11.31 -8.28
CA LEU A 47 -6.79 10.03 -8.35
C LEU A 47 -8.16 10.14 -9.01
N GLU A 48 -8.96 11.16 -8.67
CA GLU A 48 -10.22 11.42 -9.39
C GLU A 48 -9.96 11.62 -10.88
N GLY A 49 -9.00 12.48 -11.25
CA GLY A 49 -8.66 12.73 -12.66
C GLY A 49 -8.19 11.47 -13.39
N PHE A 50 -7.37 10.64 -12.74
CA PHE A 50 -6.96 9.33 -13.25
C PHE A 50 -8.17 8.42 -13.47
N MET A 51 -9.04 8.28 -12.46
CA MET A 51 -10.23 7.46 -12.54
C MET A 51 -11.17 7.92 -13.65
N GLN A 52 -11.49 9.22 -13.74
CA GLN A 52 -12.39 9.71 -14.79
C GLN A 52 -11.83 9.46 -16.20
N ARG A 53 -10.50 9.57 -16.38
CA ARG A 53 -9.84 9.26 -17.66
C ARG A 53 -9.98 7.80 -18.06
N HIS A 54 -9.90 6.88 -17.10
CA HIS A 54 -9.95 5.44 -17.33
C HIS A 54 -11.32 4.80 -17.04
N ALA A 55 -12.37 5.60 -16.83
CA ALA A 55 -13.68 5.10 -16.41
C ALA A 55 -14.36 4.19 -17.46
N GLN A 56 -14.19 4.52 -18.75
CA GLN A 56 -14.74 3.71 -19.83
C GLN A 56 -14.01 2.38 -19.99
N GLU A 57 -12.67 2.41 -19.94
CA GLU A 57 -11.82 1.21 -19.99
C GLU A 57 -12.11 0.29 -18.80
N ALA A 58 -12.18 0.84 -17.58
CA ALA A 58 -12.51 0.07 -16.38
C ALA A 58 -13.91 -0.56 -16.46
N ALA A 59 -14.90 0.16 -17.01
CA ALA A 59 -16.24 -0.40 -17.19
C ALA A 59 -16.27 -1.56 -18.18
N GLN A 60 -15.49 -1.49 -19.26
CA GLN A 60 -15.37 -2.58 -20.23
C GLN A 60 -14.63 -3.78 -19.64
N LEU A 61 -13.51 -3.55 -18.96
CA LEU A 61 -12.67 -4.61 -18.37
C LEU A 61 -13.37 -5.36 -17.23
N PHE A 62 -14.13 -4.64 -16.39
CA PHE A 62 -14.75 -5.19 -15.19
C PHE A 62 -16.28 -5.35 -15.28
N GLY A 63 -16.87 -5.16 -16.47
CA GLY A 63 -18.29 -5.38 -16.71
C GLY A 63 -19.22 -4.46 -15.92
N LEU A 64 -18.85 -3.19 -15.75
CA LEU A 64 -19.68 -2.23 -15.01
C LEU A 64 -20.84 -1.74 -15.89
N ALA A 65 -22.05 -1.68 -15.32
CA ALA A 65 -23.24 -1.19 -16.03
C ALA A 65 -23.13 0.27 -16.51
N LYS A 66 -22.25 1.07 -15.88
CA LYS A 66 -21.99 2.47 -16.24
C LYS A 66 -20.50 2.75 -16.09
N ALA A 67 -19.96 3.57 -17.00
CA ALA A 67 -18.62 4.15 -16.90
C ALA A 67 -18.59 5.26 -15.85
N LYS A 68 -18.83 4.88 -14.59
CA LYS A 68 -18.83 5.81 -13.46
C LYS A 68 -17.89 5.29 -12.38
N LEU A 69 -16.89 6.09 -12.07
CA LEU A 69 -15.92 5.85 -11.02
C LEU A 69 -16.04 6.89 -9.89
N PRO A 70 -15.41 6.66 -8.73
CA PRO A 70 -15.42 7.59 -7.60
C PRO A 70 -15.11 9.04 -7.97
N SER A 71 -15.90 9.95 -7.40
CA SER A 71 -15.58 11.37 -7.35
C SER A 71 -14.60 11.64 -6.20
N TYR A 72 -14.08 12.86 -6.14
CA TYR A 72 -13.24 13.36 -5.05
C TYR A 72 -13.87 13.11 -3.68
N SER A 73 -15.16 13.42 -3.51
CA SER A 73 -15.87 13.22 -2.24
C SER A 73 -15.89 11.73 -1.83
N THR A 74 -16.14 10.84 -2.78
CA THR A 74 -16.15 9.39 -2.50
C THR A 74 -14.75 8.85 -2.21
N LEU A 75 -13.70 9.38 -2.85
CA LEU A 75 -12.31 9.05 -2.53
C LEU A 75 -11.88 9.58 -1.17
N ARG A 76 -12.38 10.75 -0.78
CA ARG A 76 -12.19 11.28 0.56
C ARG A 76 -12.85 10.38 1.60
N ASP A 77 -14.11 9.99 1.39
CA ASP A 77 -14.82 9.07 2.29
C ASP A 77 -14.08 7.73 2.40
N LEU A 78 -13.54 7.23 1.28
CA LEU A 78 -12.68 6.05 1.26
C LEU A 78 -11.48 6.24 2.17
N ALA A 79 -10.72 7.32 2.02
CA ALA A 79 -9.52 7.60 2.80
C ALA A 79 -9.81 7.81 4.30
N GLU A 80 -11.01 8.28 4.67
CA GLU A 80 -11.40 8.48 6.07
C GLU A 80 -11.83 7.17 6.77
N HIS A 81 -12.34 6.19 6.04
CA HIS A 81 -12.93 4.97 6.62
C HIS A 81 -12.13 3.69 6.36
N VAL A 82 -11.31 3.65 5.30
CA VAL A 82 -10.51 2.47 4.99
C VAL A 82 -9.28 2.39 5.90
N ASP A 83 -8.99 1.19 6.39
CA ASP A 83 -7.72 0.94 7.06
C ASP A 83 -6.60 0.84 6.01
N GLY A 84 -5.81 1.91 5.88
CA GLY A 84 -4.68 1.97 4.96
C GLY A 84 -3.60 0.93 5.25
N VAL A 85 -3.41 0.51 6.51
CA VAL A 85 -2.46 -0.54 6.89
C VAL A 85 -2.95 -1.88 6.37
N ALA A 86 -4.25 -2.17 6.52
CA ALA A 86 -4.85 -3.38 5.98
C ALA A 86 -4.74 -3.44 4.44
N VAL A 87 -5.00 -2.34 3.74
CA VAL A 87 -4.83 -2.27 2.28
C VAL A 87 -3.38 -2.50 1.86
N GLY A 88 -2.42 -1.89 2.58
CA GLY A 88 -0.99 -2.09 2.35
C GLY A 88 -0.55 -3.54 2.55
N GLN A 89 -1.08 -4.22 3.58
CA GLN A 89 -0.80 -5.63 3.84
C GLN A 89 -1.36 -6.55 2.76
N VAL A 90 -2.60 -6.29 2.31
CA VAL A 90 -3.25 -7.02 1.22
C VAL A 90 -2.44 -6.90 -0.07
N PHE A 91 -1.97 -5.69 -0.39
CA PHE A 91 -1.11 -5.47 -1.56
C PHE A 91 0.24 -6.19 -1.42
N LEU A 92 0.88 -6.10 -0.25
CA LEU A 92 2.15 -6.77 0.02
C LEU A 92 2.04 -8.29 -0.11
N ASN A 93 0.99 -8.90 0.46
CA ASN A 93 0.75 -10.34 0.36
C ASN A 93 0.61 -10.79 -1.10
N TRP A 94 -0.11 -10.01 -1.91
CA TRP A 94 -0.21 -10.28 -3.35
C TRP A 94 1.15 -10.14 -4.04
N ALA A 95 1.91 -9.08 -3.75
CA ALA A 95 3.22 -8.85 -4.35
C ALA A 95 4.20 -9.98 -4.00
N GLN A 96 4.28 -10.38 -2.73
CA GLN A 96 5.09 -11.51 -2.26
C GLN A 96 4.74 -12.83 -2.97
N SER A 97 3.46 -13.10 -3.21
CA SER A 97 3.02 -14.32 -3.91
C SER A 97 3.53 -14.41 -5.36
N SER A 98 4.01 -13.30 -5.92
CA SER A 98 4.55 -13.21 -7.27
C SER A 98 6.08 -13.21 -7.31
N VAL A 99 6.75 -13.22 -6.15
CA VAL A 99 8.21 -13.16 -6.03
C VAL A 99 8.73 -14.48 -5.50
N VAL A 100 9.71 -15.04 -6.18
CA VAL A 100 10.51 -16.16 -5.66
C VAL A 100 11.75 -15.56 -5.03
N VAL A 101 11.90 -15.72 -3.71
CA VAL A 101 13.13 -15.36 -3.00
C VAL A 101 13.95 -16.64 -2.82
N ALA A 102 15.22 -16.60 -3.24
CA ALA A 102 16.11 -17.75 -3.26
C ALA A 102 17.28 -17.57 -2.28
N GLU A 103 17.93 -18.69 -1.94
CA GLU A 103 19.18 -18.66 -1.18
C GLU A 103 20.25 -17.87 -1.96
N GLY A 104 20.99 -17.02 -1.24
CA GLY A 104 21.98 -16.12 -1.85
C GLY A 104 21.43 -14.79 -2.35
N ASP A 105 20.11 -14.56 -2.33
CA ASP A 105 19.54 -13.25 -2.65
C ASP A 105 20.01 -12.17 -1.67
N VAL A 106 20.14 -10.94 -2.17
CA VAL A 106 20.47 -9.77 -1.38
C VAL A 106 19.20 -8.99 -1.06
N ILE A 107 18.94 -8.82 0.23
CA ILE A 107 17.78 -8.11 0.78
C ILE A 107 18.26 -6.79 1.36
N SER A 108 17.75 -5.68 0.83
CA SER A 108 17.99 -4.34 1.37
C SER A 108 16.88 -3.90 2.28
N LEU A 109 17.24 -3.43 3.47
CA LEU A 109 16.32 -2.78 4.39
C LEU A 109 16.58 -1.28 4.40
N ASP A 110 15.54 -0.50 4.12
CA ASP A 110 15.59 0.95 4.05
C ASP A 110 14.43 1.59 4.82
N GLY A 111 14.75 2.58 5.65
CA GLY A 111 13.81 3.38 6.41
C GLY A 111 13.47 4.69 5.70
N LYS A 112 12.17 4.96 5.50
CA LYS A 112 11.69 6.22 4.92
C LYS A 112 10.62 6.87 5.80
N ALA A 113 10.82 8.14 6.10
CA ALA A 113 9.83 8.96 6.78
C ALA A 113 8.68 9.32 5.82
N LEU A 114 7.45 9.11 6.25
CA LEU A 114 6.26 9.49 5.49
C LEU A 114 6.02 10.99 5.61
N GLY A 115 5.99 11.67 4.45
CA GLY A 115 5.62 13.08 4.36
C GLY A 115 4.22 13.35 4.92
N SER A 116 4.02 14.55 5.47
CA SER A 116 2.72 15.00 6.01
C SER A 116 2.15 14.16 7.16
N THR A 117 2.97 13.37 7.84
CA THR A 117 2.55 12.60 9.04
C THR A 117 2.99 13.22 10.36
N VAL A 118 3.75 14.32 10.32
CA VAL A 118 4.28 14.97 11.53
C VAL A 118 3.14 15.49 12.41
N ARG A 119 3.22 15.17 13.69
CA ARG A 119 2.41 15.69 14.78
C ARG A 119 3.33 16.48 15.70
N ASP A 120 2.81 17.58 16.23
CA ASP A 120 3.57 18.51 17.05
C ASP A 120 4.88 18.98 16.39
N ALA A 121 4.75 19.56 15.18
CA ALA A 121 5.89 19.99 14.36
C ALA A 121 6.84 20.99 15.06
N HIS A 122 6.34 21.69 16.08
CA HIS A 122 7.10 22.69 16.84
C HIS A 122 7.56 22.17 18.21
N GLY A 123 7.21 20.94 18.58
CA GLY A 123 7.68 20.28 19.78
C GLY A 123 9.08 19.67 19.61
N GLN A 124 9.76 19.41 20.71
CA GLN A 124 11.10 18.78 20.71
C GLN A 124 11.07 17.29 20.36
N GLN A 125 9.90 16.66 20.41
CA GLN A 125 9.70 15.22 20.19
C GLN A 125 8.71 15.03 19.02
N GLN A 126 9.02 15.65 17.88
CA GLN A 126 8.19 15.55 16.67
C GLN A 126 7.80 14.08 16.42
N ASP A 127 6.51 13.79 16.41
CA ASP A 127 6.01 12.43 16.18
C ASP A 127 5.59 12.29 14.72
N PHE A 128 6.33 11.49 13.97
CA PHE A 128 6.02 11.19 12.56
C PHE A 128 6.17 9.70 12.31
N VAL A 129 5.56 9.25 11.21
CA VAL A 129 5.56 7.85 10.82
C VAL A 129 6.74 7.59 9.90
N SER A 130 7.53 6.56 10.22
CA SER A 130 8.49 5.97 9.28
C SER A 130 8.09 4.56 8.92
N VAL A 131 8.46 4.16 7.72
CA VAL A 131 8.28 2.81 7.18
C VAL A 131 9.65 2.23 6.86
N VAL A 132 9.95 1.06 7.42
CA VAL A 132 11.10 0.25 7.03
C VAL A 132 10.62 -0.81 6.06
N SER A 133 11.23 -0.88 4.88
CA SER A 133 10.88 -1.86 3.84
C SER A 133 12.05 -2.81 3.59
N ALA A 134 11.76 -4.10 3.44
CA ALA A 134 12.71 -5.11 2.99
C ALA A 134 12.47 -5.40 1.50
N CYS A 135 13.49 -5.20 0.68
CA CYS A 135 13.43 -5.30 -0.77
C CYS A 135 14.46 -6.29 -1.30
N VAL A 136 14.03 -7.19 -2.19
CA VAL A 136 14.94 -8.09 -2.90
C VAL A 136 15.62 -7.30 -4.01
N GLN A 137 16.95 -7.16 -3.97
CA GLN A 137 17.68 -6.34 -4.94
C GLN A 137 17.53 -6.84 -6.38
N ALA A 138 17.49 -8.16 -6.58
CA ALA A 138 17.43 -8.76 -7.92
C ALA A 138 16.11 -8.44 -8.65
N SER A 139 14.99 -8.35 -7.92
CA SER A 139 13.66 -8.09 -8.49
C SER A 139 13.15 -6.68 -8.23
N GLY A 140 13.73 -5.96 -7.27
CA GLY A 140 13.21 -4.69 -6.78
C GLY A 140 11.89 -4.82 -6.01
N CYS A 141 11.46 -6.04 -5.67
CA CYS A 141 10.20 -6.27 -5.00
C CYS A 141 10.34 -6.16 -3.49
N VAL A 142 9.41 -5.42 -2.88
CA VAL A 142 9.27 -5.36 -1.43
C VAL A 142 8.64 -6.67 -0.94
N ILE A 143 9.36 -7.36 -0.04
CA ILE A 143 8.95 -8.62 0.56
C ILE A 143 8.54 -8.45 2.02
N GLY A 144 8.60 -7.26 2.58
CA GLY A 144 8.19 -6.99 3.95
C GLY A 144 8.23 -5.50 4.24
N GLN A 145 7.37 -5.03 5.13
CA GLN A 145 7.44 -3.66 5.63
C GLN A 145 6.89 -3.56 7.05
N VAL A 146 7.42 -2.62 7.82
CA VAL A 146 6.89 -2.26 9.15
C VAL A 146 6.87 -0.75 9.29
N SER A 147 5.77 -0.21 9.84
CA SER A 147 5.63 1.21 10.11
C SER A 147 5.69 1.49 11.61
N PHE A 148 6.36 2.57 12.01
CA PHE A 148 6.42 2.99 13.41
C PHE A 148 6.30 4.50 13.57
N HIS A 149 5.83 4.92 14.74
CA HIS A 149 5.78 6.30 15.18
C HIS A 149 7.04 6.63 16.00
N HIS A 150 7.71 7.73 15.70
CA HIS A 150 8.92 8.16 16.42
C HIS A 150 8.67 8.44 17.91
N GLY A 151 7.45 8.86 18.28
CA GLY A 151 7.08 9.01 19.68
C GLY A 151 6.90 7.68 20.45
N LYS A 152 6.96 6.53 19.77
CA LYS A 152 6.67 5.20 20.35
C LYS A 152 7.77 4.16 20.13
N SER A 153 8.52 4.24 19.04
CA SER A 153 9.55 3.27 18.66
C SER A 153 10.63 3.95 17.81
N SER A 154 11.67 3.20 17.49
CA SER A 154 12.77 3.62 16.62
C SER A 154 13.03 2.59 15.52
N GLU A 155 13.94 2.94 14.60
CA GLU A 155 14.25 2.14 13.42
C GLU A 155 14.86 0.77 13.76
N ILE A 156 15.84 0.74 14.67
CA ILE A 156 16.54 -0.50 15.08
C ILE A 156 15.58 -1.62 15.56
N PRO A 157 14.68 -1.39 16.54
CA PRO A 157 13.71 -2.41 16.95
C PRO A 157 12.75 -2.81 15.83
N SER A 158 12.37 -1.87 14.95
CA SER A 158 11.49 -2.14 13.82
C SER A 158 12.17 -3.04 12.77
N VAL A 159 13.44 -2.78 12.47
CA VAL A 159 14.28 -3.65 11.63
C VAL A 159 14.36 -5.06 12.20
N ARG A 160 14.60 -5.21 13.50
CA ARG A 160 14.67 -6.53 14.15
C ARG A 160 13.36 -7.30 14.02
N GLN A 161 12.23 -6.63 14.29
CA GLN A 161 10.90 -7.21 14.10
C GLN A 161 10.70 -7.68 12.65
N LEU A 162 11.11 -6.88 11.66
CA LEU A 162 10.96 -7.22 10.26
C LEU A 162 11.80 -8.44 9.87
N LEU A 163 13.03 -8.55 10.35
CA LEU A 163 13.90 -9.71 10.12
C LEU A 163 13.31 -10.99 10.72
N GLU A 164 12.76 -10.92 11.93
CA GLU A 164 12.09 -12.05 12.59
C GLU A 164 10.87 -12.53 11.81
N GLN A 165 10.09 -11.61 11.22
CA GLN A 165 8.90 -11.94 10.42
C GLN A 165 9.24 -12.61 9.08
N LEU A 166 10.37 -12.27 8.46
CA LEU A 166 10.69 -12.70 7.10
C LEU A 166 11.51 -14.00 7.01
N ASN A 167 12.08 -14.49 8.11
CA ASN A 167 12.89 -15.72 8.16
C ASN A 167 13.92 -15.82 7.00
N LEU A 168 14.79 -14.82 6.88
CA LEU A 168 15.74 -14.65 5.78
C LEU A 168 17.00 -15.55 5.87
N SER A 169 16.85 -16.79 6.34
CA SER A 169 17.98 -17.72 6.49
C SER A 169 18.60 -18.04 5.13
N GLY A 170 19.93 -17.93 5.01
CA GLY A 170 20.65 -18.18 3.76
C GLY A 170 20.67 -17.00 2.78
N MET A 171 20.19 -15.82 3.19
CA MET A 171 20.19 -14.60 2.38
C MET A 171 21.19 -13.57 2.91
N TRP A 172 21.64 -12.67 2.03
CA TRP A 172 22.44 -11.52 2.42
C TRP A 172 21.52 -10.37 2.79
N VAL A 173 21.82 -9.70 3.91
CA VAL A 173 21.05 -8.54 4.36
C VAL A 173 21.93 -7.31 4.35
N THR A 174 21.47 -6.24 3.70
CA THR A 174 22.14 -4.94 3.67
C THR A 174 21.25 -3.90 4.34
N LEU A 175 21.83 -3.07 5.20
CA LEU A 175 21.17 -1.93 5.82
C LEU A 175 22.08 -0.72 5.68
N ASP A 176 21.50 0.45 5.50
CA ASP A 176 22.23 1.70 5.68
C ASP A 176 22.61 1.87 7.16
N ALA A 177 23.63 2.67 7.43
CA ALA A 177 24.09 2.90 8.79
C ALA A 177 22.97 3.50 9.66
N LEU A 178 22.59 2.77 10.72
CA LEU A 178 21.57 3.11 11.71
C LEU A 178 22.13 3.88 12.90
#